data_AF-A0A560VAA0-F1
#
_entry.id   AF-A0A560VAA0-F1
#
_cell.length_a   1.000
_cell.length_b   1.000
_cell.length_c   1.000
_cell.angle_alpha   90.00
_cell.angle_beta   90.00
_cell.angle_gamma   90.00
#
_symmetry.space_group_name_H-M   'P 1'
#
loop_
_entity.id
_entity.type
_entity.pdbx_description
1 polymer ?
#
loop_
_entity_poly.entity_id
_entity_poly.type
_entity_poly.pdbx_seq_one_letter_code
_entity_poly.pdbx_strand_id
1 'polypeptide(L)'
;MMRTGTTSAKATHKIADHILTIRQGVITTIKLDVQSRKDAFSGGPLVMLRRDVFSSAIHLATAEWTVARNSGVEPFRQVLNSVFSQITARLPTHEIWLLIGDTAWQPDTRIVRYRTLKAQGIAFDAIADRLEYAIEGEGKLKSFGAVRLDESVLTIVPLTMPPRACTYVVAQPKGVEKPFARPFGWTGQWNDDADLIEMIAQCGGIAFQRIGFFDDPEVGLLAVGNPDALARILS
;
A
#
# COMPACT_ATOMS: atom_id res chain seq x y z
N MET A 1 -2.75 -46.71 -6.58
CA MET A 1 -3.72 -46.68 -5.47
C MET A 1 -2.91 -46.60 -4.17
N MET A 2 -2.61 -45.39 -3.72
CA MET A 2 -1.62 -45.10 -2.66
C MET A 2 -2.37 -44.60 -1.42
N ARG A 3 -2.18 -45.29 -0.30
CA ARG A 3 -2.83 -45.01 0.99
C ARG A 3 -2.18 -43.80 1.66
N THR A 4 -3.01 -42.84 2.03
CA THR A 4 -2.73 -41.74 2.95
C THR A 4 -2.49 -42.26 4.37
N GLY A 5 -1.37 -41.87 4.98
CA GLY A 5 -1.07 -42.12 6.39
C GLY A 5 -1.42 -40.89 7.22
N THR A 6 -2.51 -40.97 7.99
CA THR A 6 -2.88 -39.97 9.00
C THR A 6 -2.37 -40.45 10.36
N THR A 7 -1.40 -39.77 10.95
CA THR A 7 -0.92 -40.11 12.30
C THR A 7 -1.67 -39.26 13.33
N SER A 8 -2.57 -39.90 14.08
CA SER A 8 -3.27 -39.31 15.22
C SER A 8 -2.64 -39.85 16.51
N ALA A 9 -1.99 -39.00 17.30
CA ALA A 9 -1.50 -39.36 18.62
C ALA A 9 -2.55 -38.91 19.66
N LYS A 10 -3.20 -39.89 20.32
CA LYS A 10 -4.09 -39.66 21.47
C LYS A 10 -3.27 -39.78 22.75
N ALA A 11 -3.17 -38.69 23.51
CA ALA A 11 -2.84 -38.75 24.92
C ALA A 11 -4.12 -38.42 25.73
N THR A 12 -4.55 -39.38 26.55
CA THR A 12 -5.71 -39.24 27.42
C THR A 12 -5.25 -38.80 28.81
N HIS A 13 -5.61 -37.60 29.24
CA HIS A 13 -5.68 -37.26 30.66
C HIS A 13 -7.05 -36.64 30.96
N LYS A 14 -7.68 -37.21 31.99
CA LYS A 14 -9.06 -36.98 32.44
C LYS A 14 -9.03 -35.94 33.54
N ILE A 15 -9.48 -34.71 33.29
CA ILE A 15 -9.85 -33.72 34.31
C ILE A 15 -11.11 -32.98 33.82
N ALA A 16 -12.03 -32.75 34.76
CA ALA A 16 -13.41 -32.32 34.58
C ALA A 16 -13.59 -30.89 34.02
N ASP A 17 -14.74 -30.70 33.36
CA ASP A 17 -15.45 -29.46 33.06
C ASP A 17 -14.64 -28.24 32.57
N HIS A 18 -14.40 -28.20 31.26
CA HIS A 18 -14.53 -26.97 30.48
C HIS A 18 -14.93 -27.32 29.04
N ILE A 19 -15.99 -26.68 28.53
CA ILE A 19 -16.31 -26.68 27.10
C ILE A 19 -15.16 -25.96 26.40
N LEU A 20 -14.20 -26.73 25.91
CA LEU A 20 -13.13 -26.25 25.05
C LEU A 20 -13.69 -26.17 23.63
N THR A 21 -14.18 -25.00 23.23
CA THR A 21 -14.43 -24.69 21.83
C THR A 21 -13.09 -24.58 21.12
N ILE A 22 -12.59 -25.69 20.60
CA ILE A 22 -11.44 -25.71 19.71
C ILE A 22 -11.91 -25.10 18.38
N ARG A 23 -11.69 -23.79 18.20
CA ARG A 23 -11.70 -23.23 16.85
C ARG A 23 -10.50 -23.81 16.12
N GLN A 24 -10.74 -24.74 15.20
CA GLN A 24 -9.77 -25.11 14.17
C GLN A 24 -9.50 -23.86 13.33
N GLY A 25 -8.49 -23.07 13.71
CA GLY A 25 -7.93 -22.06 12.84
C GLY A 25 -7.18 -22.76 11.73
N VAL A 26 -7.73 -22.73 10.51
CA VAL A 26 -6.94 -23.06 9.32
C VAL A 26 -5.86 -21.99 9.22
N ILE A 27 -4.61 -22.34 9.54
CA ILE A 27 -3.47 -21.48 9.25
C ILE A 27 -3.23 -21.59 7.74
N THR A 28 -3.91 -20.75 6.97
CA THR A 28 -3.65 -20.63 5.54
C THR A 28 -2.24 -20.06 5.37
N THR A 29 -1.30 -20.92 5.01
CA THR A 29 0.08 -20.51 4.68
C THR A 29 0.05 -19.95 3.26
N ILE A 30 0.12 -18.63 3.13
CA ILE A 30 0.09 -17.94 1.84
C ILE A 30 1.52 -17.87 1.32
N LYS A 31 1.72 -18.26 0.06
CA LYS A 31 3.01 -18.10 -0.61
C LYS A 31 3.05 -16.73 -1.27
N LEU A 32 3.78 -15.80 -0.65
CA LEU A 32 4.06 -14.47 -1.19
C LEU A 32 5.32 -14.55 -2.05
N ASP A 33 5.25 -14.13 -3.32
CA ASP A 33 6.44 -13.93 -4.14
C ASP A 33 6.97 -12.51 -3.89
N VAL A 34 8.29 -12.39 -3.76
CA VAL A 34 8.94 -11.11 -3.50
C VAL A 34 10.13 -10.93 -4.44
N GLN A 35 10.08 -9.88 -5.24
CA GLN A 35 11.15 -9.50 -6.15
C GLN A 35 11.64 -8.10 -5.80
N SER A 36 12.92 -7.82 -5.99
CA SER A 36 13.47 -6.49 -5.69
C SER A 36 14.65 -6.12 -6.57
N ARG A 37 14.87 -4.81 -6.70
CA ARG A 37 16.05 -4.23 -7.34
C ARG A 37 16.60 -3.09 -6.51
N LYS A 38 17.92 -3.05 -6.38
CA LYS A 38 18.64 -1.99 -5.68
C LYS A 38 18.69 -0.68 -6.47
N ASP A 39 18.60 -0.77 -7.80
CA ASP A 39 18.53 0.37 -8.71
C ASP A 39 17.31 0.22 -9.61
N ALA A 40 16.34 1.11 -9.43
CA ALA A 40 15.07 1.15 -10.14
C ALA A 40 15.20 1.55 -11.62
N PHE A 41 16.36 2.09 -12.03
CA PHE A 41 16.61 2.54 -13.41
C PHE A 41 17.41 1.52 -14.24
N SER A 42 17.77 0.37 -13.67
CA SER A 42 18.62 -0.64 -14.32
C SER A 42 17.96 -2.02 -14.48
N GLY A 43 18.27 -2.70 -15.58
CA GLY A 43 17.83 -4.07 -15.86
C GLY A 43 16.39 -4.19 -16.43
N GLY A 44 15.84 -5.41 -16.40
CA GLY A 44 14.46 -5.68 -16.85
C GLY A 44 13.43 -5.16 -15.84
N PRO A 45 12.29 -4.58 -16.26
CA PRO A 45 11.46 -3.80 -15.35
C PRO A 45 10.60 -4.66 -14.42
N LEU A 46 10.70 -4.42 -13.10
CA LEU A 46 9.56 -4.57 -12.17
C LEU A 46 8.57 -3.41 -12.36
N VAL A 47 9.13 -2.24 -12.68
CA VAL A 47 8.45 -1.03 -13.10
C VAL A 47 9.36 -0.27 -14.05
N MET A 48 8.79 0.38 -15.05
CA MET A 48 9.54 1.16 -16.03
C MET A 48 9.59 2.64 -15.61
N LEU A 49 10.58 2.99 -14.79
CA LEU A 49 10.86 4.38 -14.42
C LEU A 49 11.72 5.07 -15.48
N ARG A 50 11.32 6.28 -15.88
CA ARG A 50 11.98 7.09 -16.90
C ARG A 50 13.07 7.95 -16.28
N ARG A 51 14.34 7.62 -16.47
CA ARG A 51 15.48 8.34 -15.85
C ARG A 51 15.49 9.85 -16.12
N ASP A 52 14.93 10.30 -17.24
CA ASP A 52 14.87 11.70 -17.68
C ASP A 52 13.89 12.58 -16.88
N VAL A 53 12.88 12.00 -16.22
CA VAL A 53 11.94 12.76 -15.37
C VAL A 53 12.37 12.82 -13.90
N PHE A 54 13.47 12.16 -13.54
CA PHE A 54 14.03 12.13 -12.19
C PHE A 54 15.37 12.89 -12.14
N SER A 55 15.63 13.65 -11.07
CA SER A 55 16.88 14.33 -10.72
C SER A 55 18.07 13.37 -10.77
N SER A 56 19.08 13.65 -11.61
CA SER A 56 20.23 12.78 -11.87
C SER A 56 20.93 12.18 -10.64
N ALA A 57 20.85 12.83 -9.48
CA ALA A 57 21.45 12.37 -8.23
C ALA A 57 20.57 11.38 -7.43
N ILE A 58 19.29 11.21 -7.77
CA ILE A 58 18.40 10.30 -7.02
C ILE A 58 18.78 8.85 -7.25
N HIS A 59 18.84 8.11 -6.15
CA HIS A 59 18.92 6.65 -6.11
C HIS A 59 17.60 6.10 -5.59
N LEU A 60 16.97 5.23 -6.39
CA LEU A 60 15.72 4.58 -6.04
C LEU A 60 15.89 3.07 -6.11
N ALA A 61 15.26 2.36 -5.19
CA ALA A 61 15.11 0.91 -5.24
C ALA A 61 13.63 0.54 -5.45
N THR A 62 13.40 -0.65 -5.98
CA THR A 62 12.06 -1.20 -6.19
C THR A 62 11.90 -2.55 -5.52
N ALA A 63 10.69 -2.85 -5.08
CA ALA A 63 10.31 -4.19 -4.69
C ALA A 63 8.85 -4.46 -5.02
N GLU A 64 8.54 -5.72 -5.24
CA GLU A 64 7.21 -6.19 -5.58
C GLU A 64 6.87 -7.36 -4.68
N TRP A 65 5.69 -7.32 -4.08
CA TRP A 65 5.11 -8.45 -3.34
C TRP A 65 3.84 -8.87 -4.06
N THR A 66 3.81 -10.08 -4.60
CA THR A 66 2.64 -10.64 -5.28
C THR A 66 2.15 -11.92 -4.67
N VAL A 67 0.87 -12.17 -4.87
CA VAL A 67 0.24 -13.46 -4.59
C VAL A 67 -0.67 -13.84 -5.75
N ALA A 68 -0.80 -15.13 -6.02
CA ALA A 68 -1.79 -15.65 -6.95
C ALA A 68 -3.21 -15.21 -6.53
N ARG A 69 -4.02 -14.75 -7.49
CA ARG A 69 -5.36 -14.21 -7.21
C ARG A 69 -6.32 -15.24 -6.59
N ASN A 70 -6.09 -16.52 -6.85
CA ASN A 70 -6.88 -17.64 -6.32
C ASN A 70 -6.34 -18.19 -4.98
N SER A 71 -5.39 -17.52 -4.34
CA SER A 71 -4.74 -17.97 -3.09
C SER A 71 -5.62 -17.89 -1.83
N GLY A 72 -6.84 -17.33 -1.93
CA GLY A 72 -7.78 -17.30 -0.82
C GLY A 72 -8.73 -16.11 -0.87
N VAL A 73 -9.34 -15.80 0.27
CA VAL A 73 -10.23 -14.64 0.45
C VAL A 73 -9.39 -13.37 0.55
N GLU A 74 -9.72 -12.36 -0.26
CA GLU A 74 -9.05 -11.04 -0.29
C GLU A 74 -7.51 -11.09 -0.46
N PRO A 75 -6.98 -11.66 -1.56
CA PRO A 75 -5.53 -11.85 -1.76
C PRO A 75 -4.72 -10.56 -1.60
N PHE A 76 -5.22 -9.42 -2.11
CA PHE A 76 -4.53 -8.14 -1.97
C PHE A 76 -4.39 -7.67 -0.51
N ARG A 77 -5.42 -7.92 0.31
CA ARG A 77 -5.37 -7.57 1.74
C ARG A 77 -4.30 -8.37 2.48
N GLN A 78 -4.06 -9.61 2.06
CA GLN A 78 -3.00 -10.44 2.62
C GLN A 78 -1.62 -9.86 2.30
N VAL A 79 -1.40 -9.41 1.06
CA VAL A 79 -0.18 -8.70 0.66
C VAL A 79 0.01 -7.43 1.49
N LEU A 80 -1.03 -6.60 1.60
CA LEU A 80 -1.01 -5.38 2.42
C LEU A 80 -0.63 -5.68 3.87
N ASN A 81 -1.30 -6.63 4.52
CA ASN A 81 -1.01 -6.98 5.91
C ASN A 81 0.44 -7.46 6.09
N SER A 82 0.97 -8.25 5.13
CA SER A 82 2.36 -8.69 5.15
C SER A 82 3.32 -7.51 5.07
N VAL A 83 3.16 -6.64 4.06
CA VAL A 83 4.03 -5.47 3.86
C VAL A 83 3.96 -4.51 5.06
N PHE A 84 2.77 -4.25 5.60
CA PHE A 84 2.60 -3.39 6.78
C PHE A 84 3.29 -3.99 8.02
N SER A 85 3.16 -5.30 8.23
CA SER A 85 3.86 -5.98 9.33
C SER A 85 5.38 -5.83 9.18
N GLN A 86 5.90 -5.94 7.96
CA GLN A 86 7.34 -5.75 7.68
C GLN A 86 7.78 -4.30 7.94
N ILE A 87 7.00 -3.30 7.52
CA ILE A 87 7.27 -1.89 7.79
C ILE A 87 7.27 -1.64 9.31
N THR A 88 6.21 -2.03 10.02
CA THR A 88 6.09 -1.80 11.47
C THR A 88 7.22 -2.47 12.26
N ALA A 89 7.61 -3.70 11.88
CA ALA A 89 8.66 -4.44 12.55
C ALA A 89 10.07 -3.87 12.28
N ARG A 90 10.33 -3.42 11.04
CA ARG A 90 11.70 -3.11 10.59
C ARG A 90 11.99 -1.62 10.44
N LEU A 91 10.95 -0.79 10.39
CA LEU A 91 10.98 0.67 10.32
C LEU A 91 10.08 1.29 11.42
N PRO A 92 10.35 1.05 12.72
CA PRO A 92 9.48 1.49 13.82
C PRO A 92 9.35 3.03 13.96
N THR A 93 10.31 3.76 13.40
CA THR A 93 10.33 5.21 13.34
C THR A 93 9.51 5.78 12.18
N HIS A 94 8.96 4.94 11.31
CA HIS A 94 8.14 5.36 10.20
C HIS A 94 6.67 5.42 10.60
N GLU A 95 5.95 6.35 9.98
CA GLU A 95 4.50 6.40 9.93
C GLU A 95 4.02 6.03 8.53
N ILE A 96 2.82 5.46 8.45
CA ILE A 96 2.25 5.01 7.19
C ILE A 96 1.06 5.90 6.85
N TRP A 97 1.01 6.38 5.62
CA TRP A 97 -0.04 7.26 5.10
C TRP A 97 -0.70 6.63 3.88
N LEU A 98 -2.01 6.78 3.77
CA LEU A 98 -2.76 6.52 2.56
C LEU A 98 -3.02 7.85 1.85
N LEU A 99 -2.57 7.95 0.62
CA LEU A 99 -2.76 9.08 -0.28
C LEU A 99 -3.87 8.70 -1.25
N ILE A 100 -4.85 9.58 -1.41
CA ILE A 100 -6.02 9.43 -2.28
C ILE A 100 -6.28 10.72 -3.04
N GLY A 101 -6.41 10.63 -4.37
CA GLY A 101 -6.75 11.77 -5.20
C GLY A 101 -7.83 11.47 -6.24
N ASP A 102 -8.34 12.53 -6.85
CA ASP A 102 -9.18 12.44 -8.03
C ASP A 102 -8.35 12.11 -9.28
N THR A 103 -8.70 11.03 -9.97
CA THR A 103 -8.06 10.67 -11.24
C THR A 103 -8.40 11.69 -12.34
N ALA A 104 -9.61 12.28 -12.30
CA ALA A 104 -10.13 13.18 -13.33
C ALA A 104 -10.60 14.53 -12.76
N TRP A 105 -10.41 15.59 -13.54
CA TRP A 105 -10.93 16.92 -13.24
C TRP A 105 -12.46 16.91 -13.15
N GLN A 106 -12.99 17.43 -12.05
CA GLN A 106 -14.42 17.52 -11.76
C GLN A 106 -14.94 18.94 -12.01
N PRO A 107 -16.19 19.12 -12.46
CA PRO A 107 -16.81 20.43 -12.54
C PRO A 107 -16.82 21.15 -11.19
N ASP A 108 -16.52 22.45 -11.19
CA ASP A 108 -16.59 23.25 -9.99
C ASP A 108 -18.05 23.55 -9.59
N THR A 109 -18.60 22.67 -8.77
CA THR A 109 -19.94 22.82 -8.19
C THR A 109 -19.86 22.78 -6.68
N ARG A 110 -20.82 23.42 -6.00
CA ARG A 110 -20.98 23.34 -4.54
C ARG A 110 -21.00 21.90 -4.02
N ILE A 111 -21.60 20.98 -4.79
CA ILE A 111 -21.68 19.56 -4.44
C ILE A 111 -20.30 18.91 -4.47
N VAL A 112 -19.52 19.15 -5.52
CA VAL A 112 -18.17 18.58 -5.67
C VAL A 112 -17.24 19.14 -4.58
N ARG A 113 -17.26 20.46 -4.33
CA ARG A 113 -16.48 21.08 -3.25
C ARG A 113 -16.82 20.55 -1.85
N TYR A 114 -18.08 20.18 -1.61
CA TYR A 114 -18.50 19.57 -0.35
C TYR A 114 -18.11 18.08 -0.23
N ARG A 115 -17.88 17.41 -1.37
CA ARG A 115 -17.66 15.95 -1.47
C ARG A 115 -16.19 15.54 -1.61
N THR A 116 -15.26 16.50 -1.54
CA THR A 116 -13.83 16.40 -1.88
C THR A 116 -13.15 15.07 -1.50
N LEU A 117 -13.48 14.43 -0.38
CA LEU A 117 -13.11 13.02 -0.12
C LEU A 117 -14.20 12.12 0.47
N LYS A 118 -15.33 12.69 0.90
CA LYS A 118 -16.48 11.94 1.46
C LYS A 118 -17.11 10.96 0.47
N ALA A 119 -16.91 11.18 -0.83
CA ALA A 119 -17.52 10.39 -1.90
C ALA A 119 -16.85 9.04 -2.18
N GLN A 120 -15.65 8.78 -1.64
CA GLN A 120 -15.01 7.45 -1.80
C GLN A 120 -15.54 6.40 -0.81
N GLY A 121 -16.66 6.68 -0.13
CA GLY A 121 -17.35 5.71 0.74
C GLY A 121 -16.65 5.46 2.07
N ILE A 122 -15.64 6.26 2.42
CA ILE A 122 -14.85 6.07 3.63
C ILE A 122 -14.89 7.35 4.46
N ALA A 123 -15.44 7.21 5.67
CA ALA A 123 -15.52 8.29 6.64
C ALA A 123 -14.16 8.47 7.34
N PHE A 124 -13.24 9.18 6.68
CA PHE A 124 -11.98 9.62 7.29
C PHE A 124 -12.16 10.68 8.38
N ASP A 125 -13.40 11.17 8.57
CA ASP A 125 -13.78 12.19 9.57
C ASP A 125 -13.44 11.81 11.01
N ALA A 126 -13.31 10.51 11.30
CA ALA A 126 -12.91 10.01 12.62
C ALA A 126 -11.39 9.95 12.84
N ILE A 127 -10.57 10.22 11.82
CA ILE A 127 -9.11 10.10 11.89
C ILE A 127 -8.50 11.48 12.11
N ALA A 128 -7.81 11.64 13.25
CA ALA A 128 -7.25 12.91 13.68
C ALA A 128 -6.13 13.42 12.75
N ASP A 129 -5.30 12.50 12.24
CA ASP A 129 -4.16 12.82 11.39
C ASP A 129 -4.53 12.68 9.91
N ARG A 130 -5.12 13.75 9.36
CA ARG A 130 -5.53 13.85 7.96
C ARG A 130 -5.17 15.19 7.32
N LEU A 131 -5.05 15.17 5.99
CA LEU A 131 -4.87 16.33 5.12
C LEU A 131 -5.88 16.22 3.99
N GLU A 132 -6.54 17.32 3.67
CA GLU A 132 -7.45 17.41 2.53
C GLU A 132 -7.23 18.75 1.83
N TYR A 133 -7.08 18.74 0.51
CA TYR A 133 -6.99 19.95 -0.29
C TYR A 133 -7.56 19.72 -1.69
N ALA A 134 -7.85 20.82 -2.39
CA ALA A 134 -8.26 20.78 -3.79
C ALA A 134 -7.37 21.70 -4.61
N ILE A 135 -7.11 21.32 -5.85
CA ILE A 135 -6.45 22.17 -6.86
C ILE A 135 -7.50 22.60 -7.88
N GLU A 136 -7.39 23.84 -8.36
CA GLU A 136 -8.29 24.43 -9.33
C GLU A 136 -7.56 24.64 -10.66
N GLY A 137 -8.25 24.39 -11.78
CA GLY A 137 -7.70 24.55 -13.12
C GLY A 137 -8.80 24.52 -14.17
N GLU A 138 -8.78 25.47 -15.12
CA GLU A 138 -9.74 25.53 -16.23
C GLU A 138 -11.23 25.49 -15.80
N GLY A 139 -11.58 26.10 -14.66
CA GLY A 139 -12.94 26.08 -14.11
C GLY A 139 -13.37 24.72 -13.55
N LYS A 140 -12.42 23.81 -13.33
CA LYS A 140 -12.59 22.49 -12.74
C LYS A 140 -11.73 22.36 -11.49
N LEU A 141 -11.96 21.29 -10.73
CA LEU A 141 -11.18 20.97 -9.54
C LEU A 141 -10.75 19.49 -9.49
N LYS A 142 -9.66 19.21 -8.79
CA LYS A 142 -9.29 17.88 -8.31
C LYS A 142 -9.08 17.91 -6.82
N SER A 143 -9.57 16.90 -6.12
CA SER A 143 -9.47 16.75 -4.68
C SER A 143 -8.38 15.75 -4.32
N PHE A 144 -7.68 16.01 -3.22
CA PHE A 144 -6.60 15.20 -2.69
C PHE A 144 -6.71 15.06 -1.19
N GLY A 145 -6.31 13.89 -0.71
CA GLY A 145 -6.39 13.47 0.67
C GLY A 145 -5.20 12.64 1.10
N ALA A 146 -4.73 12.86 2.30
CA ALA A 146 -3.79 11.96 2.95
C ALA A 146 -4.25 11.65 4.37
N VAL A 147 -4.21 10.38 4.75
CA VAL A 147 -4.68 9.92 6.05
C VAL A 147 -3.65 8.99 6.65
N ARG A 148 -3.27 9.22 7.92
CA ARG A 148 -2.36 8.29 8.60
C ARG A 148 -3.07 6.98 8.87
N LEU A 149 -2.44 5.89 8.49
CA LEU A 149 -2.91 4.54 8.72
C LEU A 149 -2.41 4.03 10.07
N ASP A 150 -3.32 3.41 10.81
CA ASP A 150 -3.02 2.48 11.88
C ASP A 150 -3.61 1.10 11.52
N GLU A 151 -3.43 0.11 12.40
CA GLU A 151 -3.93 -1.26 12.19
C GLU A 151 -5.46 -1.33 12.00
N SER A 152 -6.22 -0.40 12.58
CA SER A 152 -7.69 -0.37 12.47
C SER A 152 -8.14 0.08 11.07
N VAL A 153 -7.36 0.96 10.44
CA VAL A 153 -7.64 1.57 9.14
C VAL A 153 -7.12 0.70 7.98
N LEU A 154 -6.30 -0.32 8.24
CA LEU A 154 -5.82 -1.25 7.19
C LEU A 154 -6.93 -1.96 6.42
N THR A 155 -8.09 -2.14 7.05
CA THR A 155 -9.23 -2.85 6.46
C THR A 155 -9.88 -2.09 5.29
N ILE A 156 -9.73 -0.76 5.24
CA ILE A 156 -10.31 0.08 4.18
C ILE A 156 -9.37 0.32 3.00
N VAL A 157 -8.06 0.12 3.19
CA VAL A 157 -7.03 0.36 2.15
C VAL A 157 -7.33 -0.43 0.86
N PRO A 158 -7.71 -1.73 0.89
CA PRO A 158 -8.06 -2.47 -0.32
C PRO A 158 -9.20 -1.84 -1.15
N LEU A 159 -10.14 -1.14 -0.50
CA LEU A 159 -11.29 -0.51 -1.14
C LEU A 159 -10.89 0.82 -1.82
N THR A 160 -9.90 1.52 -1.26
CA THR A 160 -9.41 2.80 -1.79
C THR A 160 -8.43 2.68 -2.93
N MET A 161 -7.77 1.53 -3.07
CA MET A 161 -6.73 1.32 -4.08
C MET A 161 -7.23 0.37 -5.16
N PRO A 162 -8.21 0.71 -6.01
CA PRO A 162 -8.42 -0.05 -7.23
C PRO A 162 -7.22 0.13 -8.18
N PRO A 163 -7.01 -0.80 -9.14
CA PRO A 163 -5.99 -0.63 -10.16
C PRO A 163 -6.14 0.72 -10.90
N ARG A 164 -5.01 1.40 -11.16
CA ARG A 164 -4.94 2.75 -11.77
C ARG A 164 -5.59 3.88 -10.96
N ALA A 165 -5.92 3.64 -9.71
CA ALA A 165 -6.36 4.72 -8.83
C ALA A 165 -5.23 5.72 -8.58
N CYS A 166 -5.62 6.96 -8.34
CA CYS A 166 -4.73 8.04 -7.91
C CYS A 166 -4.40 7.85 -6.41
N THR A 167 -3.75 6.74 -6.09
CA THR A 167 -3.48 6.32 -4.71
C THR A 167 -2.08 5.79 -4.50
N TYR A 168 -1.52 6.11 -3.34
CA TYR A 168 -0.30 5.51 -2.82
C TYR A 168 -0.48 5.17 -1.35
N VAL A 169 0.20 4.12 -0.89
CA VAL A 169 0.56 4.00 0.53
C VAL A 169 1.98 4.51 0.67
N VAL A 170 2.27 5.35 1.66
CA VAL A 170 3.60 5.93 1.88
C VAL A 170 4.06 5.60 3.29
N ALA A 171 5.19 4.91 3.42
CA ALA A 171 5.90 4.77 4.69
C ALA A 171 7.02 5.81 4.72
N GLN A 172 7.02 6.71 5.71
CA GLN A 172 8.05 7.76 5.84
C GLN A 172 8.45 7.95 7.30
N PRO A 173 9.66 8.46 7.62
CA PRO A 173 10.04 8.73 9.00
C PRO A 173 9.12 9.76 9.66
N LYS A 174 8.83 9.55 10.95
CA LYS A 174 8.06 10.47 11.78
C LYS A 174 8.80 11.80 11.94
N GLY A 175 8.03 12.89 12.02
CA GLY A 175 8.56 14.23 12.28
C GLY A 175 9.19 14.93 11.09
N VAL A 176 9.17 14.32 9.91
CA VAL A 176 9.63 14.95 8.66
C VAL A 176 8.47 15.67 7.97
N GLU A 177 8.78 16.74 7.21
CA GLU A 177 7.80 17.39 6.35
C GLU A 177 7.19 16.38 5.39
N LYS A 178 5.86 16.43 5.23
CA LYS A 178 5.09 15.50 4.42
C LYS A 178 5.13 15.96 2.95
N PRO A 179 5.83 15.28 2.03
CA PRO A 179 5.95 15.76 0.65
C PRO A 179 4.60 15.93 -0.06
N PHE A 180 3.63 15.07 0.28
CA PHE A 180 2.27 15.05 -0.26
C PHE A 180 1.34 16.12 0.33
N ALA A 181 1.79 16.89 1.34
CA ALA A 181 1.02 18.03 1.85
C ALA A 181 1.11 19.27 0.93
N ARG A 182 1.95 19.22 -0.11
CA ARG A 182 2.09 20.31 -1.08
C ARG A 182 0.89 20.34 -2.04
N PRO A 183 0.38 21.52 -2.44
CA PRO A 183 -0.85 21.66 -3.22
C PRO A 183 -0.64 21.39 -4.73
N PHE A 184 0.23 20.45 -5.10
CA PHE A 184 0.46 20.04 -6.49
C PHE A 184 -0.30 18.76 -6.86
N GLY A 185 -0.78 18.01 -5.86
CA GLY A 185 -1.49 16.76 -6.09
C GLY A 185 -0.56 15.61 -6.49
N TRP A 186 -1.18 14.51 -6.92
CA TRP A 186 -0.55 13.35 -7.55
C TRP A 186 -1.48 12.75 -8.59
N THR A 187 -1.00 11.77 -9.34
CA THR A 187 -1.72 11.15 -10.46
C THR A 187 -1.91 9.65 -10.25
N GLY A 188 -1.13 9.03 -9.37
CA GLY A 188 -1.03 7.57 -9.29
C GLY A 188 -0.21 6.98 -10.44
N GLN A 189 0.70 7.75 -11.04
CA GLN A 189 1.59 7.27 -12.10
C GLN A 189 3.03 7.62 -11.72
N TRP A 190 3.88 6.61 -11.53
CA TRP A 190 5.24 6.79 -11.00
C TRP A 190 6.07 7.86 -11.72
N ASN A 191 5.97 7.92 -13.05
CA ASN A 191 6.73 8.87 -13.86
C ASN A 191 6.12 10.27 -13.89
N ASP A 192 4.81 10.41 -13.73
CA ASP A 192 4.15 11.71 -13.70
C ASP A 192 4.22 12.33 -12.30
N ASP A 193 4.37 11.48 -11.28
CA ASP A 193 4.54 11.85 -9.87
C ASP A 193 6.03 11.85 -9.44
N ALA A 194 6.97 11.95 -10.38
CA ALA A 194 8.40 11.81 -10.13
C ALA A 194 8.89 12.69 -8.96
N ASP A 195 8.54 13.98 -8.95
CA ASP A 195 8.90 14.91 -7.87
C ASP A 195 8.41 14.44 -6.50
N LEU A 196 7.18 13.92 -6.41
CA LEU A 196 6.62 13.37 -5.17
C LEU A 196 7.41 12.15 -4.71
N ILE A 197 7.69 11.22 -5.62
CA ILE A 197 8.43 9.99 -5.32
C ILE A 197 9.87 10.30 -4.90
N GLU A 198 10.52 11.27 -5.53
CA GLU A 198 11.85 11.72 -5.11
C GLU A 198 11.86 12.29 -3.71
N MET A 199 10.93 13.20 -3.41
CA MET A 199 10.86 13.79 -2.08
C MET A 199 10.60 12.73 -1.00
N ILE A 200 9.74 11.74 -1.28
CA ILE A 200 9.51 10.59 -0.39
C ILE A 200 10.80 9.78 -0.21
N ALA A 201 11.53 9.48 -1.28
CA ALA A 201 12.75 8.69 -1.19
C ALA A 201 13.90 9.44 -0.48
N GLN A 202 14.03 10.75 -0.73
CA GLN A 202 15.05 11.62 -0.12
C GLN A 202 14.86 11.74 1.39
N CYS A 203 13.62 11.73 1.88
CA CYS A 203 13.35 11.69 3.31
C CYS A 203 13.45 10.29 3.94
N GLY A 204 13.95 9.29 3.21
CA GLY A 204 14.08 7.91 3.71
C GLY A 204 12.76 7.12 3.69
N GLY A 205 11.78 7.56 2.91
CA GLY A 205 10.49 6.92 2.76
C GLY A 205 10.40 5.98 1.55
N ILE A 206 9.24 5.31 1.47
CA ILE A 206 8.89 4.34 0.44
C ILE A 206 7.42 4.59 0.05
N ALA A 207 7.16 4.73 -1.25
CA ALA A 207 5.82 4.77 -1.81
C ALA A 207 5.43 3.40 -2.37
N PHE A 208 4.20 2.98 -2.15
CA PHE A 208 3.63 1.71 -2.55
C PHE A 208 2.39 1.93 -3.39
N GLN A 209 2.25 1.19 -4.48
CA GLN A 209 1.07 1.19 -5.33
C GLN A 209 0.56 -0.23 -5.51
N ARG A 210 -0.77 -0.39 -5.59
CA ARG A 210 -1.37 -1.66 -5.99
C ARG A 210 -1.02 -2.00 -7.43
N ILE A 211 -0.70 -3.27 -7.65
CA ILE A 211 -0.57 -3.87 -8.98
C ILE A 211 -1.53 -5.07 -9.12
N GLY A 212 -1.76 -5.49 -10.37
CA GLY A 212 -2.70 -6.55 -10.72
C GLY A 212 -4.12 -6.04 -11.01
N PHE A 213 -4.49 -5.99 -12.30
CA PHE A 213 -5.84 -5.75 -12.81
C PHE A 213 -6.80 -6.89 -12.45
N PHE A 214 -8.08 -6.79 -12.79
CA PHE A 214 -9.06 -7.81 -12.38
C PHE A 214 -8.80 -9.19 -13.02
N ASP A 215 -8.20 -9.21 -14.20
CA ASP A 215 -7.89 -10.37 -15.05
C ASP A 215 -6.45 -10.88 -14.89
N ASP A 216 -5.57 -10.14 -14.22
CA ASP A 216 -4.20 -10.58 -13.97
C ASP A 216 -4.16 -11.82 -13.05
N PRO A 217 -3.26 -12.78 -13.32
CA PRO A 217 -3.13 -13.99 -12.51
C PRO A 217 -2.71 -13.70 -11.06
N GLU A 218 -2.10 -12.53 -10.84
CA GLU A 218 -1.55 -12.10 -9.57
C GLU A 218 -2.10 -10.74 -9.16
N VAL A 219 -1.97 -10.43 -7.87
CA VAL A 219 -2.26 -9.13 -7.29
C VAL A 219 -1.22 -8.82 -6.23
N GLY A 220 -0.86 -7.55 -6.08
CA GLY A 220 0.28 -7.22 -5.23
C GLY A 220 0.46 -5.75 -4.93
N LEU A 221 1.61 -5.47 -4.33
CA LEU A 221 2.12 -4.12 -4.10
C LEU A 221 3.47 -3.98 -4.77
N LEU A 222 3.64 -2.88 -5.50
CA LEU A 222 4.91 -2.41 -6.01
C LEU A 222 5.35 -1.24 -5.15
N ALA A 223 6.60 -1.27 -4.68
CA ALA A 223 7.25 -0.21 -3.94
C ALA A 223 8.32 0.48 -4.80
N VAL A 224 8.42 1.79 -4.63
CA VAL A 224 9.50 2.63 -5.12
C VAL A 224 9.94 3.54 -3.96
N GLY A 225 11.23 3.63 -3.67
CA GLY A 225 11.68 4.53 -2.63
C GLY A 225 13.15 4.44 -2.29
N ASN A 226 13.46 4.89 -1.07
CA ASN A 226 14.81 4.89 -0.54
C ASN A 226 15.41 3.47 -0.50
N PRO A 227 16.61 3.24 -1.09
CA PRO A 227 17.25 1.93 -1.12
C PRO A 227 17.49 1.30 0.26
N ASP A 228 17.90 2.07 1.26
CA ASP A 228 18.21 1.55 2.59
C ASP A 228 16.93 1.18 3.35
N ALA A 229 15.90 2.03 3.26
CA ALA A 229 14.60 1.73 3.86
C ALA A 229 13.99 0.45 3.24
N LEU A 230 14.08 0.32 1.91
CA LEU A 230 13.55 -0.83 1.18
C LEU A 230 14.35 -2.11 1.49
N ALA A 231 15.69 -2.02 1.55
CA ALA A 231 16.53 -3.14 1.97
C ALA A 231 16.21 -3.64 3.38
N ARG A 232 15.89 -2.72 4.30
CA ARG A 232 15.48 -3.06 5.67
C ARG A 232 14.15 -3.80 5.72
N ILE A 233 13.15 -3.44 4.93
CA ILE A 233 11.86 -4.18 4.97
C ILE A 233 11.96 -5.57 4.33
N LEU A 234 12.94 -5.79 3.45
CA LEU A 234 13.19 -7.06 2.75
C LEU A 234 14.09 -8.05 3.51
N SER A 235 14.83 -7.61 4.53
CA SER A 235 15.77 -8.46 5.31
C SER A 235 15.08 -9.28 6.38
#